data_AF-A0A381E6C0-F1
#
_entry.id   AF-A0A381E6C0-F1
#
_cell.length_a   1.000
_cell.length_b   1.000
_cell.length_c   1.000
_cell.angle_alpha   90.00
_cell.angle_beta   90.00
_cell.angle_gamma   90.00
#
_symmetry.space_group_name_H-M   'P 1'
#
loop_
_entity.id
_entity.type
_entity.pdbx_description
1 polymer ?
#
loop_
_entity_poly.entity_id
_entity_poly.type
_entity_poly.pdbx_seq_one_letter_code
_entity_poly.pdbx_strand_id
1 'polypeptide(L)'
;MNLDTYDLPDSYRAYMATRDPAVDAYYTFRERKRPLKDTRTYCLWSLRTIEEKQPVIRTPYYQDYWAQRQQAKHLRNKTAFAFGHATDGDGILFFHPENHGIWEIAPNDSARLLAATFADFFERAVFDREVDLRNFF
;
A
#
# COMPACT_ATOMS: atom_id res chain seq x y z
N MET A 1 -18.69 -1.46 -3.48
CA MET A 1 -18.15 -0.86 -2.25
C MET A 1 -17.99 0.63 -2.46
N ASN A 2 -18.41 1.42 -1.48
CA ASN A 2 -18.22 2.86 -1.52
C ASN A 2 -16.92 3.22 -0.81
N LEU A 3 -15.93 3.74 -1.54
CA LEU A 3 -14.65 4.18 -0.97
C LEU A 3 -14.77 5.49 -0.16
N ASP A 4 -15.86 6.24 -0.31
CA ASP A 4 -16.10 7.51 0.39
C ASP A 4 -16.33 7.30 1.90
N THR A 5 -16.64 6.07 2.31
CA THR A 5 -16.78 5.72 3.73
C THR A 5 -15.44 5.60 4.45
N TYR A 6 -14.32 5.65 3.72
CA TYR A 6 -12.97 5.54 4.24
C TYR A 6 -12.23 6.87 4.12
N ASP A 7 -11.39 7.15 5.12
CA ASP A 7 -10.46 8.27 5.06
C ASP A 7 -9.25 7.90 4.19
N LEU A 8 -9.29 8.28 2.92
CA LEU A 8 -8.30 7.92 1.89
C LEU A 8 -7.81 9.16 1.13
N PRO A 9 -6.61 9.14 0.54
CA PRO A 9 -6.17 10.23 -0.33
C PRO A 9 -7.07 10.45 -1.54
N ASP A 10 -7.35 11.70 -1.87
CA ASP A 10 -8.13 12.03 -3.07
C ASP A 10 -7.46 11.55 -4.36
N SER A 11 -6.12 11.55 -4.41
CA SER A 11 -5.36 10.99 -5.53
C SER A 11 -5.60 9.49 -5.71
N TYR A 12 -5.81 8.75 -4.61
CA TYR A 12 -6.14 7.32 -4.68
C TYR A 12 -7.59 7.12 -5.14
N ARG A 13 -8.53 7.92 -4.63
CA ARG A 13 -9.93 7.88 -5.09
C ARG A 13 -10.04 8.18 -6.59
N ALA A 14 -9.36 9.24 -7.06
CA ALA A 14 -9.33 9.62 -8.46
C ALA A 14 -8.72 8.51 -9.33
N TYR A 15 -7.62 7.90 -8.88
CA TYR A 15 -7.04 6.73 -9.54
C TYR A 15 -8.06 5.59 -9.67
N MET A 16 -8.72 5.20 -8.58
CA MET A 16 -9.71 4.12 -8.59
C MET A 16 -10.93 4.42 -9.46
N ALA A 17 -11.37 5.69 -9.53
CA ALA A 17 -12.50 6.10 -10.36
C ALA A 17 -12.24 5.97 -11.88
N THR A 18 -10.98 5.95 -12.29
CA THR A 18 -10.59 5.87 -13.72
C THR A 18 -10.26 4.45 -14.19
N ARG A 19 -10.26 3.48 -13.27
CA ARG A 19 -9.85 2.11 -13.55
C ARG A 19 -11.01 1.16 -13.77
N ASP A 20 -10.70 0.06 -14.44
CA ASP A 20 -11.60 -1.09 -14.47
C ASP A 20 -11.75 -1.65 -13.04
N PRO A 21 -12.97 -1.72 -12.49
CA PRO A 21 -13.23 -2.15 -11.13
C PRO A 21 -12.98 -3.64 -10.88
N ALA A 22 -12.80 -4.46 -11.93
CA ALA A 22 -12.60 -5.90 -11.84
C ALA A 22 -11.13 -6.34 -12.06
N VAL A 23 -10.25 -5.40 -12.40
CA VAL A 23 -8.89 -5.69 -12.86
C VAL A 23 -7.86 -5.05 -11.93
N ASP A 24 -7.13 -5.90 -11.21
CA ASP A 24 -5.96 -5.51 -10.43
C ASP A 24 -4.90 -4.91 -11.37
N ALA A 25 -3.90 -4.22 -10.82
CA ALA A 25 -2.76 -3.79 -11.65
C ALA A 25 -1.44 -3.85 -10.97
N TYR A 26 -0.44 -4.04 -11.81
CA TYR A 26 0.91 -4.25 -11.40
C TYR A 26 1.76 -3.04 -11.74
N TYR A 27 2.48 -2.55 -10.73
CA TYR A 27 3.37 -1.42 -10.87
C TYR A 27 4.74 -1.76 -10.30
N THR A 28 5.77 -1.59 -11.13
CA THR A 28 7.15 -1.76 -10.71
C THR A 28 7.67 -0.44 -10.14
N PHE A 29 7.87 -0.42 -8.82
CA PHE A 29 8.34 0.71 -8.05
C PHE A 29 9.86 0.65 -7.88
N ARG A 30 10.53 1.79 -8.04
CA ARG A 30 11.99 1.93 -7.88
C ARG A 30 12.32 2.74 -6.63
N GLU A 31 12.92 2.10 -5.63
CA GLU A 31 13.43 2.82 -4.48
C GLU A 31 14.65 3.68 -4.85
N ARG A 32 14.66 4.94 -4.39
CA ARG A 32 15.74 5.92 -4.66
C ARG A 32 16.91 5.85 -3.66
N LYS A 33 16.97 4.88 -2.74
CA LYS A 33 18.12 4.78 -1.83
C LYS A 33 19.34 4.29 -2.61
N ARG A 34 20.51 4.92 -2.36
CA ARG A 34 21.80 4.45 -2.88
C ARG A 34 22.38 3.39 -1.94
N PRO A 35 22.95 2.28 -2.47
CA PRO A 35 22.94 1.88 -3.88
C PRO A 35 21.51 1.55 -4.35
N LEU A 36 21.17 1.93 -5.59
CA LEU A 36 19.92 1.56 -6.27
C LEU A 36 19.85 0.03 -6.27
N LYS A 37 19.14 -0.57 -5.31
CA LYS A 37 19.21 -2.03 -5.15
C LYS A 37 17.91 -2.76 -5.44
N ASP A 38 16.75 -2.23 -5.06
CA ASP A 38 15.54 -3.04 -5.13
C ASP A 38 14.43 -2.36 -5.96
N THR A 39 14.27 -2.84 -7.20
CA THR A 39 13.01 -2.76 -7.94
C THR A 39 12.05 -3.77 -7.36
N ARG A 40 10.84 -3.35 -7.05
CA ARG A 40 9.78 -4.26 -6.58
C ARG A 40 8.49 -4.00 -7.30
N THR A 41 7.79 -5.08 -7.65
CA THR A 41 6.49 -4.99 -8.30
C THR A 41 5.40 -5.17 -7.27
N TYR A 42 4.40 -4.29 -7.35
CA TYR A 42 3.26 -4.28 -6.46
C TYR A 42 1.98 -4.47 -7.25
N CYS A 43 1.14 -5.37 -6.77
CA CYS A 43 -0.26 -5.46 -7.16
C CYS A 43 -1.07 -4.42 -6.39
N LEU A 44 -1.78 -3.55 -7.11
CA LEU A 44 -2.81 -2.68 -6.58
C LEU A 44 -4.16 -3.32 -6.86
N TRP A 45 -4.93 -3.52 -5.80
CA TRP A 45 -6.22 -4.20 -5.88
C TRP A 45 -7.26 -3.36 -6.59
N SER A 46 -8.04 -4.02 -7.43
CA SER A 46 -9.27 -3.51 -8.01
C SER A 46 -10.36 -3.33 -6.95
N LEU A 47 -11.42 -2.59 -7.30
CA LEU A 47 -12.57 -2.41 -6.42
C LEU A 47 -13.19 -3.76 -6.00
N ARG A 48 -13.28 -4.71 -6.93
CA ARG A 48 -13.77 -6.07 -6.67
C ARG A 48 -12.87 -6.80 -5.67
N THR A 49 -11.55 -6.77 -5.86
CA THR A 49 -10.62 -7.46 -4.95
C THR A 49 -10.67 -6.85 -3.55
N ILE A 50 -10.80 -5.53 -3.46
CA ILE A 50 -10.96 -4.83 -2.18
C ILE A 50 -12.27 -5.25 -1.49
N GLU A 51 -13.38 -5.31 -2.24
CA GLU A 51 -14.67 -5.81 -1.73
C GLU A 51 -14.58 -7.21 -1.13
N GLU A 52 -13.94 -8.12 -1.85
CA GLU A 52 -13.78 -9.52 -1.45
C GLU A 52 -12.84 -9.65 -0.24
N LYS A 53 -11.75 -8.89 -0.20
CA LYS A 53 -10.72 -8.98 0.85
C LYS A 53 -11.08 -8.26 2.14
N GLN A 54 -12.01 -7.29 2.12
CA GLN A 54 -12.29 -6.38 3.23
C GLN A 54 -11.00 -5.70 3.75
N PRO A 55 -10.59 -4.56 3.16
CA PRO A 55 -9.21 -4.03 3.18
C PRO A 55 -8.73 -3.49 4.53
N VAL A 56 -9.38 -3.83 5.64
CA VAL A 56 -9.03 -3.31 6.96
C VAL A 56 -7.99 -4.22 7.58
N ILE A 57 -6.74 -3.79 7.56
CA ILE A 57 -5.70 -4.44 8.35
C ILE A 57 -5.61 -3.77 9.72
N ARG A 58 -5.52 -4.59 10.77
CA ARG A 58 -5.06 -4.11 12.06
C ARG A 58 -3.55 -4.03 11.95
N THR A 59 -3.01 -2.83 12.05
CA THR A 59 -1.57 -2.64 11.98
C THR A 59 -1.00 -2.85 13.39
N PRO A 60 -0.41 -4.01 13.72
CA PRO A 60 0.36 -4.12 14.95
C PRO A 60 1.45 -3.05 14.87
N TYR A 61 1.46 -2.14 15.84
CA TYR A 61 2.31 -0.96 15.90
C TYR A 61 3.72 -1.23 15.38
N TYR A 62 3.99 -0.65 14.20
CA TYR A 62 5.16 -0.91 13.36
C TYR A 62 6.48 -0.79 14.12
N GLN A 63 7.40 -1.72 13.84
CA GLN A 63 8.55 -2.12 14.67
C GLN A 63 9.41 -0.99 15.29
N ASP A 64 9.37 0.24 14.76
CA ASP A 64 10.11 1.42 15.26
C ASP A 64 9.26 2.72 15.38
N TYR A 65 8.05 2.68 15.96
CA TYR A 65 7.66 3.79 16.89
C TYR A 65 8.67 3.90 18.06
N TRP A 66 9.42 2.82 18.26
CA TRP A 66 10.22 2.43 19.41
C TRP A 66 11.62 3.02 19.55
N ALA A 67 12.16 3.75 18.58
CA ALA A 67 13.42 4.42 18.87
C ALA A 67 13.22 5.64 19.79
N GLN A 68 12.18 6.48 19.61
CA GLN A 68 12.34 7.89 20.01
C GLN A 68 11.14 8.72 20.52
N ARG A 69 9.89 8.24 20.67
CA ARG A 69 8.82 9.10 21.26
C ARG A 69 8.32 8.64 22.64
N GLN A 70 9.24 8.72 23.61
CA GLN A 70 9.07 9.04 25.05
C GLN A 70 7.69 8.80 25.71
N GLN A 71 7.64 7.97 26.75
CA GLN A 71 6.79 8.12 27.96
C GLN A 71 5.24 8.13 27.86
N ALA A 72 4.61 8.02 26.69
CA ALA A 72 3.14 8.13 26.61
C ALA A 72 2.41 6.78 26.81
N LYS A 73 1.76 6.62 27.98
CA LYS A 73 0.72 5.62 28.25
C LYS A 73 -0.44 5.82 27.25
N HIS A 74 -1.02 4.70 26.76
CA HIS A 74 -2.22 4.57 25.91
C HIS A 74 -1.96 4.30 24.40
N LEU A 75 -1.57 3.06 24.07
CA LEU A 75 -1.52 2.56 22.69
C LEU A 75 -2.89 1.93 22.30
N ARG A 76 -3.65 2.61 21.43
CA ARG A 76 -4.89 2.10 20.81
C ARG A 76 -4.61 1.66 19.36
N ASN A 77 -4.65 0.36 19.09
CA ASN A 77 -4.51 -0.20 17.73
C ASN A 77 -5.32 0.64 16.71
N LYS A 78 -4.63 1.18 15.71
CA LYS A 78 -5.26 1.90 14.61
C LYS A 78 -5.51 0.92 13.45
N THR A 79 -6.66 1.06 12.80
CA THR A 79 -6.99 0.35 11.57
C THR A 79 -6.42 1.12 10.39
N ALA A 80 -5.75 0.42 9.48
CA ALA A 80 -5.29 0.99 8.22
C ALA A 80 -6.02 0.34 7.04
N PHE A 81 -6.06 1.08 5.94
CA PHE A 81 -6.65 0.60 4.69
C PHE A 81 -5.55 -0.02 3.82
N ALA A 82 -5.62 -1.33 3.63
CA ALA A 82 -4.79 -2.08 2.71
C ALA A 82 -5.35 -2.00 1.29
N PHE A 83 -4.49 -1.84 0.30
CA PHE A 83 -4.92 -1.63 -1.08
C PHE A 83 -4.11 -2.41 -2.10
N GLY A 84 -3.21 -3.28 -1.65
CA GLY A 84 -2.35 -4.04 -2.54
C GLY A 84 -1.40 -4.96 -1.80
N HIS A 85 -0.54 -5.63 -2.57
CA HIS A 85 0.56 -6.43 -2.03
C HIS A 85 1.78 -6.42 -2.96
N ALA A 86 2.93 -6.80 -2.43
CA ALA A 86 4.12 -7.11 -3.21
C ALA A 86 3.89 -8.39 -4.03
N THR A 87 4.43 -8.49 -5.24
CA THR A 87 4.28 -9.71 -6.06
C THR A 87 5.31 -10.78 -5.75
N ASP A 88 6.47 -10.37 -5.21
CA ASP A 88 7.63 -11.20 -4.90
C ASP A 88 7.64 -11.72 -3.46
N GLY A 89 6.58 -11.47 -2.69
CA GLY A 89 6.39 -11.98 -1.33
C GLY A 89 5.04 -11.55 -0.74
N ASP A 90 4.80 -11.90 0.52
CA ASP A 90 3.51 -11.67 1.21
C ASP A 90 3.40 -10.26 1.84
N GLY A 91 4.10 -9.27 1.28
CA GLY A 91 4.07 -7.88 1.78
C GLY A 91 2.76 -7.18 1.44
N ILE A 92 2.08 -6.55 2.39
CA ILE A 92 0.81 -5.85 2.17
C ILE A 92 1.04 -4.34 2.09
N LEU A 93 0.49 -3.70 1.06
CA LEU A 93 0.45 -2.25 0.91
C LEU A 93 -0.72 -1.64 1.64
N PHE A 94 -0.48 -0.56 2.40
CA PHE A 94 -1.53 0.15 3.12
C PHE A 94 -1.23 1.65 3.27
N PHE A 95 -2.30 2.42 3.51
CA PHE A 95 -2.21 3.83 3.87
C PHE A 95 -2.00 3.98 5.37
N HIS A 96 -0.95 4.71 5.76
CA HIS A 96 -0.72 5.02 7.16
C HIS A 96 -1.88 5.87 7.71
N PRO A 97 -2.46 5.52 8.88
CA PRO A 97 -3.73 6.07 9.35
C PRO A 97 -3.69 7.54 9.78
N GLU A 98 -2.50 8.17 9.86
CA GLU A 98 -2.38 9.56 10.31
C GLU A 98 -2.02 10.55 9.21
N ASN A 99 -1.34 10.10 8.16
CA ASN A 99 -0.77 10.98 7.13
C ASN A 99 -0.94 10.41 5.71
N HIS A 100 -1.64 9.28 5.59
CA HIS A 100 -1.85 8.52 4.35
C HIS A 100 -0.58 8.24 3.53
N GLY A 101 0.58 8.20 4.18
CA GLY A 101 1.80 7.70 3.56
C GLY A 101 1.62 6.25 3.14
N ILE A 102 2.35 5.82 2.10
CA ILE A 102 2.29 4.46 1.59
C ILE A 102 3.37 3.62 2.22
N TRP A 103 2.93 2.54 2.86
CA TRP A 103 3.80 1.61 3.55
C TRP A 103 3.55 0.20 3.05
N GLU A 104 4.60 -0.62 3.17
CA GLU A 104 4.51 -2.06 3.04
C GLU A 104 4.76 -2.68 4.41
N ILE A 105 3.92 -3.64 4.82
CA ILE A 105 4.18 -4.52 5.96
C ILE A 105 4.50 -5.93 5.45
N ALA A 106 5.66 -6.45 5.82
CA ALA A 106 6.07 -7.81 5.54
C ALA A 106 5.49 -8.80 6.58
N PRO A 107 5.47 -10.12 6.31
CA PRO A 107 4.87 -11.13 7.19
C PRO A 107 5.48 -11.22 8.60
N ASN A 108 6.71 -10.73 8.77
CA ASN A 108 7.40 -10.67 10.04
C ASN A 108 7.09 -9.37 10.83
N ASP A 109 6.00 -8.67 10.48
CA ASP A 109 5.56 -7.38 11.01
C ASP A 109 6.55 -6.22 10.81
N SER A 110 7.60 -6.42 10.00
CA SER A 110 8.46 -5.31 9.61
C SER A 110 7.72 -4.44 8.60
N ALA A 111 7.74 -3.12 8.81
CA ALA A 111 7.13 -2.21 7.87
C ALA A 111 8.08 -1.11 7.43
N ARG A 112 7.88 -0.71 6.18
CA ARG A 112 8.73 0.25 5.50
C ARG A 112 7.89 1.27 4.76
N LEU A 113 8.30 2.53 4.88
CA LEU A 113 7.74 3.63 4.10
C LEU A 113 8.23 3.51 2.65
N LEU A 114 7.31 3.44 1.71
CA LEU A 114 7.60 3.44 0.27
C LEU A 114 7.52 4.85 -0.31
N ALA A 115 6.46 5.60 0.04
CA ALA A 115 6.23 6.96 -0.45
C ALA A 115 5.46 7.80 0.57
N ALA A 116 5.71 9.10 0.59
CA ALA A 116 5.03 10.03 1.49
C ALA A 116 3.55 10.25 1.11
N THR A 117 3.22 10.12 -0.18
CA THR A 117 1.86 10.25 -0.71
C THR A 117 1.59 9.21 -1.79
N PHE A 118 0.32 9.01 -2.15
CA PHE A 118 -0.04 8.14 -3.27
C PHE A 118 0.39 8.70 -4.62
N ALA A 119 0.32 10.02 -4.82
CA ALA A 119 0.86 10.66 -6.02
C ALA A 119 2.36 10.42 -6.16
N ASP A 120 3.14 10.60 -5.08
CA ASP A 120 4.58 10.30 -5.04
C ASP A 120 4.89 8.85 -5.41
N PHE A 121 4.07 7.91 -4.93
CA PHE A 121 4.22 6.51 -5.27
C PHE A 121 4.01 6.30 -6.76
N PHE A 122 2.90 6.83 -7.30
CA PHE A 122 2.52 6.67 -8.70
C PHE A 122 3.49 7.31 -9.68
N GLU A 123 4.03 8.49 -9.37
CA GLU A 123 5.06 9.14 -10.20
C GLU A 123 6.33 8.29 -10.35
N ARG A 124 6.60 7.42 -9.38
CA ARG A 124 7.81 6.56 -9.34
C ARG A 124 7.54 5.14 -9.79
N ALA A 125 6.27 4.74 -9.82
CA ALA A 125 5.87 3.41 -10.20
C ALA A 125 5.60 3.36 -11.71
N VAL A 126 6.20 2.40 -12.39
CA VAL A 126 5.97 2.18 -13.83
C VAL A 126 4.94 1.07 -13.96
N PHE A 127 3.85 1.34 -14.70
CA PHE A 127 2.85 0.32 -15.00
C PHE A 127 3.50 -0.86 -15.73
N ASP A 128 3.34 -2.06 -15.19
CA ASP A 128 3.98 -3.27 -15.69
C ASP A 128 2.96 -4.16 -16.42
N ARG A 129 2.81 -3.88 -17.72
CA ARG A 129 1.86 -4.58 -18.59
C ARG A 129 2.20 -6.06 -18.77
N GLU A 130 3.47 -6.45 -18.63
CA GLU A 130 3.87 -7.85 -18.81
C GLU A 130 3.46 -8.72 -17.62
N VAL A 131 3.61 -8.20 -16.41
CA VAL A 131 3.12 -8.87 -15.18
C VAL A 131 1.59 -8.90 -15.15
N ASP A 132 0.95 -7.82 -15.61
CA ASP A 132 -0.50 -7.77 -15.79
C ASP A 132 -0.98 -8.92 -16.67
N LEU A 133 -0.44 -9.04 -17.89
CA LEU A 133 -0.81 -10.11 -18.83
C LEU A 133 -0.53 -11.53 -18.30
N ARG A 134 0.51 -11.74 -17.50
CA ARG A 134 0.83 -13.07 -16.94
C ARG A 134 -0.10 -13.53 -15.81
N ASN A 135 -0.72 -12.61 -15.09
CA ASN A 135 -1.65 -12.94 -14.02
C ASN A 135 -3.11 -13.03 -14.51
N PHE A 136 -3.37 -12.71 -15.77
CA PHE A 136 -4.68 -12.84 -16.44
C PHE A 136 -4.89 -14.19 -17.16
N PHE A 137 -3.86 -15.04 -17.31
CA PHE A 137 -3.93 -16.34 -18.02
C PHE A 137 -3.52 -17.51 -17.13
#